data_AF-X1CDC2-F1
#
_entry.id   AF-X1CDC2-F1
#
_cell.length_a   1.000
_cell.length_b   1.000
_cell.length_c   1.000
_cell.angle_alpha   90.00
_cell.angle_beta   90.00
_cell.angle_gamma   90.00
#
_symmetry.space_group_name_H-M   'P 1'
#
loop_
_entity.id
_entity.type
_entity.pdbx_description
1 polymer ?
#
loop_
_entity_poly.entity_id
_entity_poly.type
_entity_poly.pdbx_seq_one_letter_code
_entity_poly.pdbx_strand_id
1 'polypeptide(L)'
;GAYRNIYARLGLPALMVEADSGAIGGKDSHEFTVITETGEDEVIYCPNCGYAANAEKAQSVKGRANDVIASEAKQPLPLEEIATPDCKSIQEVASFVGVPASQTLKAVFYCTDGALVFVVIRGDLEVNETKLRNALKCSELRLATESEATEAGLVAG
;
A
#
# COMPACT_ATOMS: atom_id res chain seq x y z
N GLY A 1 18.04 4.80 -25.81
CA GLY A 1 18.95 4.25 -24.77
C GLY A 1 19.36 2.85 -25.16
N ALA A 2 20.53 2.37 -24.71
CA ALA A 2 21.07 1.07 -25.12
C ALA A 2 20.10 -0.10 -24.89
N TYR A 3 19.48 -0.17 -23.71
CA TYR A 3 18.54 -1.25 -23.34
C TYR A 3 17.28 -1.24 -24.22
N ARG A 4 16.68 -0.07 -24.46
CA ARG A 4 15.55 0.09 -25.39
C ARG A 4 15.89 -0.45 -26.78
N ASN A 5 17.09 -0.18 -27.29
CA ASN A 5 17.53 -0.67 -28.60
C ASN A 5 17.75 -2.20 -28.60
N ILE A 6 18.22 -2.76 -27.48
CA ILE A 6 18.36 -4.21 -27.32
C ILE A 6 16.98 -4.89 -27.39
N TYR A 7 16.00 -4.44 -26.60
CA TYR A 7 14.64 -5.00 -26.63
C TYR A 7 13.99 -4.86 -28.01
N ALA A 8 14.15 -3.72 -28.67
CA ALA A 8 13.65 -3.51 -30.03
C ALA A 8 14.28 -4.47 -31.05
N ARG A 9 15.59 -4.73 -30.96
CA ARG A 9 16.29 -5.72 -31.82
C ARG A 9 15.83 -7.15 -31.58
N LEU A 10 15.37 -7.45 -30.36
CA LEU A 10 14.79 -8.74 -29.99
C LEU A 10 13.30 -8.85 -30.35
N GLY A 11 12.66 -7.78 -30.84
CA GLY A 11 11.22 -7.77 -31.12
C GLY A 11 10.35 -7.81 -29.87
N LEU A 12 10.90 -7.44 -28.70
CA LEU A 12 10.20 -7.48 -27.42
C LEU A 12 9.59 -6.10 -27.11
N PRO A 13 8.26 -6.02 -26.84
CA PRO A 13 7.59 -4.76 -26.52
C PRO A 13 7.80 -4.37 -25.05
N ALA A 14 9.06 -4.16 -24.64
CA ALA A 14 9.39 -3.80 -23.26
C ALA A 14 9.03 -2.34 -22.95
N LEU A 15 8.32 -2.14 -21.84
CA LEU A 15 8.07 -0.84 -21.23
C LEU A 15 9.17 -0.52 -20.24
N MET A 16 9.56 0.75 -20.18
CA MET A 16 10.42 1.23 -19.11
C MET A 16 9.52 1.70 -17.97
N VAL A 17 9.64 1.09 -16.80
CA VAL A 17 8.76 1.33 -15.66
C VAL A 17 9.59 1.85 -14.48
N GLU A 18 9.06 2.82 -13.74
CA GLU A 18 9.68 3.26 -12.49
C GLU A 18 9.64 2.14 -11.46
N ALA A 19 10.76 1.90 -10.79
CA ALA A 19 10.91 0.83 -9.83
C ALA A 19 11.46 1.35 -8.50
N ASP A 20 11.42 0.51 -7.47
CA ASP A 20 12.14 0.80 -6.24
C ASP A 20 13.65 0.68 -6.45
N SER A 21 14.44 1.45 -5.70
CA SER A 21 15.91 1.34 -5.74
C SER A 21 16.44 0.26 -4.80
N GLY A 22 15.58 -0.32 -3.96
CA GLY A 22 15.92 -1.32 -2.97
C GLY A 22 16.99 -0.83 -1.99
N ALA A 23 17.70 -1.80 -1.40
CA ALA A 23 18.77 -1.57 -0.44
C ALA A 23 20.04 -0.94 -1.05
N ILE A 24 20.20 -0.97 -2.38
CA ILE A 24 21.36 -0.39 -3.08
C ILE A 24 21.35 1.14 -2.99
N GLY A 25 20.15 1.73 -2.86
CA GLY A 25 19.97 3.17 -2.76
C GLY A 25 20.06 3.87 -4.11
N GLY A 26 19.34 4.99 -4.23
CA GLY A 26 19.18 5.73 -5.47
C GLY A 26 17.89 6.55 -5.43
N LYS A 27 17.77 7.54 -6.32
CA LYS A 27 16.51 8.31 -6.46
C LYS A 27 15.64 7.78 -7.60
N ASP A 28 16.27 7.35 -8.69
CA ASP A 28 15.60 6.96 -9.93
C ASP A 28 16.06 5.55 -10.34
N SER A 29 15.20 4.56 -10.11
CA SER A 29 15.37 3.20 -10.61
C SER A 29 14.35 2.93 -11.71
N HIS A 30 14.76 2.25 -12.77
CA HIS A 30 13.89 1.87 -13.87
C HIS A 30 14.12 0.41 -14.25
N GLU A 31 13.02 -0.31 -14.40
CA GLU A 31 12.99 -1.67 -14.93
C GLU A 31 12.50 -1.66 -16.38
N PHE A 32 12.89 -2.68 -17.15
CA PHE A 32 12.33 -2.92 -18.47
C PHE A 32 11.47 -4.17 -18.42
N THR A 33 10.17 -4.00 -18.54
CA THR A 33 9.18 -5.06 -18.33
C THR A 33 8.38 -5.31 -19.59
N VAL A 34 8.25 -6.57 -19.99
CA VAL A 34 7.31 -7.00 -21.05
C VAL A 34 5.99 -7.34 -20.39
N ILE A 35 4.91 -6.68 -20.80
CA ILE A 35 3.59 -6.91 -20.22
C ILE A 35 3.04 -8.25 -20.69
N THR A 36 2.72 -9.12 -19.73
CA THR A 36 2.14 -10.45 -19.93
C THR A 36 1.27 -10.81 -18.73
N GLU A 37 0.23 -11.63 -18.96
CA GLU A 37 -0.68 -12.10 -17.90
C GLU A 37 0.01 -13.04 -16.90
N THR A 38 1.14 -13.63 -17.29
CA THR A 38 1.91 -14.59 -16.47
C THR A 38 3.14 -13.95 -15.81
N GLY A 39 3.21 -12.61 -15.77
CA GLY A 39 4.30 -11.90 -15.10
C GLY A 39 4.21 -12.04 -13.59
N GLU A 40 5.36 -12.07 -12.92
CA GLU A 40 5.41 -12.10 -11.43
C GLU A 40 5.17 -10.72 -10.82
N ASP A 41 5.63 -9.66 -11.51
CA ASP A 41 5.48 -8.28 -11.07
C ASP A 41 4.16 -7.65 -11.55
N GLU A 42 3.55 -6.87 -10.67
CA GLU A 42 2.42 -6.02 -11.02
C GLU A 42 2.91 -4.63 -11.50
N VAL A 43 2.52 -4.25 -12.71
CA VAL A 43 2.86 -2.94 -13.30
C VAL A 43 1.60 -2.10 -13.46
N ILE A 44 1.63 -0.90 -12.89
CA ILE A 44 0.60 0.12 -13.09
C ILE A 44 1.05 1.05 -14.21
N TYR A 45 0.28 1.13 -15.29
CA TYR A 45 0.59 2.03 -16.39
C TYR A 45 -0.66 2.76 -16.92
N CYS A 46 -0.45 3.99 -17.41
CA CYS A 46 -1.49 4.83 -17.99
C CYS A 46 -1.22 5.00 -19.50
N PRO A 47 -2.05 4.44 -20.39
CA PRO A 47 -1.85 4.56 -21.83
C PRO A 47 -2.01 5.98 -22.35
N ASN A 48 -2.68 6.87 -21.60
CA ASN A 48 -2.94 8.25 -22.02
C ASN A 48 -1.80 9.22 -21.69
N CYS A 49 -1.14 9.08 -20.53
CA CYS A 49 -0.06 9.99 -20.12
C CYS A 49 1.34 9.36 -20.13
N GLY A 50 1.45 8.05 -20.37
CA GLY A 50 2.72 7.33 -20.41
C GLY A 50 3.35 7.03 -19.05
N TYR A 51 2.63 7.28 -17.95
CA TYR A 51 3.05 6.84 -16.62
C TYR A 51 3.15 5.32 -16.58
N ALA A 52 4.23 4.77 -16.04
CA ALA A 52 4.40 3.34 -15.82
C ALA A 52 5.33 3.10 -14.64
N ALA A 53 4.89 2.29 -13.68
CA ALA A 53 5.66 1.96 -12.48
C ALA A 53 5.31 0.56 -11.99
N ASN A 54 6.28 -0.13 -11.37
CA ASN A 54 6.00 -1.31 -10.55
C ASN A 54 5.05 -0.90 -9.41
N ALA A 55 4.10 -1.75 -9.01
CA ALA A 55 3.13 -1.48 -7.95
C ALA A 55 3.79 -1.03 -6.62
N GLU A 56 5.00 -1.53 -6.34
CA GLU A 56 5.83 -1.16 -5.20
C GLU A 56 6.32 0.30 -5.24
N LYS A 57 6.44 0.89 -6.43
CA LYS A 57 6.84 2.29 -6.62
C LYS A 57 5.67 3.21 -6.96
N ALA A 58 4.62 2.65 -7.57
CA ALA A 58 3.55 3.41 -8.17
C ALA A 58 2.88 4.41 -7.21
N GLN A 59 2.61 5.60 -7.71
CA GLN A 59 1.97 6.66 -6.94
C GLN A 59 0.59 6.97 -7.53
N SER A 60 -0.37 7.24 -6.65
CA SER A 60 -1.69 7.70 -7.04
C SER A 60 -1.97 9.08 -6.47
N VAL A 61 -2.69 9.89 -7.24
CA VAL A 61 -3.22 11.15 -6.74
C VAL A 61 -4.42 10.81 -5.88
N LYS A 62 -4.29 10.99 -4.56
CA LYS A 62 -5.44 10.91 -3.66
C LYS A 62 -6.32 12.14 -3.91
N GLY A 63 -7.61 11.93 -4.16
CA GLY A 63 -8.59 13.02 -4.12
C GLY A 63 -8.47 13.77 -2.78
N ARG A 64 -8.73 15.08 -2.77
CA ARG A 64 -8.64 15.81 -1.49
C ARG A 64 -9.62 15.18 -0.52
N ALA A 65 -9.29 15.12 0.77
CA ALA A 65 -10.24 14.65 1.79
C ALA A 65 -11.58 15.40 1.69
N ASN A 66 -11.54 16.67 1.31
CA ASN A 66 -12.73 17.47 1.02
C ASN A 66 -13.54 16.96 -0.19
N ASP A 67 -12.96 16.34 -1.21
CA ASP A 67 -13.73 15.85 -2.38
C ASP A 67 -14.51 14.56 -2.05
N VAL A 68 -13.99 13.75 -1.12
CA VAL A 68 -14.67 12.55 -0.61
C VAL A 68 -15.74 12.92 0.43
N ILE A 69 -15.42 13.88 1.31
CA ILE A 69 -16.29 14.33 2.41
C ILE A 69 -17.30 15.40 1.94
N ALA A 70 -17.10 16.08 0.80
CA ALA A 70 -18.04 17.08 0.29
C ALA A 70 -19.39 16.50 -0.15
N SER A 71 -19.50 15.18 -0.34
CA SER A 71 -20.82 14.57 -0.60
C SER A 71 -21.67 14.47 0.67
N GLU A 72 -21.07 14.45 1.86
CA GLU A 72 -21.78 14.50 3.15
C GLU A 72 -20.85 15.09 4.22
N ALA A 73 -20.81 16.42 4.34
CA ALA A 73 -20.18 17.08 5.48
C ALA A 73 -21.01 16.83 6.74
N LYS A 74 -21.03 15.58 7.23
CA LYS A 74 -21.47 15.24 8.58
C LYS A 74 -20.35 15.75 9.49
N GLN A 75 -20.67 16.72 10.34
CA GLN A 75 -19.78 17.10 11.43
C GLN A 75 -19.30 15.84 12.16
N PRO A 76 -18.05 15.80 12.68
CA PRO A 76 -17.56 14.65 13.42
C PRO A 76 -18.57 14.30 14.50
N LEU A 77 -19.09 13.07 14.43
CA LEU A 77 -19.98 12.53 15.46
C LEU A 77 -19.18 12.33 16.76
N PRO A 78 -19.84 12.35 17.92
CA PRO A 78 -19.20 11.91 19.16
C PRO A 78 -18.61 10.51 19.02
N LEU A 79 -17.45 10.28 19.63
CA LEU A 79 -16.84 8.95 19.68
C LEU A 79 -17.70 8.03 20.54
N GLU A 80 -18.05 6.87 19.99
CA GLU A 80 -18.81 5.82 20.67
C GLU A 80 -18.09 4.48 20.50
N GLU A 81 -17.97 3.74 21.60
CA GLU A 81 -17.46 2.37 21.59
C GLU A 81 -18.61 1.40 21.34
N ILE A 82 -18.47 0.55 20.34
CA ILE A 82 -19.46 -0.46 19.98
C ILE A 82 -18.84 -1.85 20.08
N ALA A 83 -19.60 -2.80 20.61
CA ALA A 83 -19.17 -4.20 20.61
C ALA A 83 -19.32 -4.78 19.19
N THR A 84 -18.23 -5.30 18.63
CA THR A 84 -18.20 -6.00 17.32
C THR A 84 -17.87 -7.49 17.52
N PRO A 85 -18.77 -8.27 18.16
CA PRO A 85 -18.50 -9.70 18.42
C PRO A 85 -18.29 -10.45 17.10
N ASP A 86 -17.33 -11.38 17.11
CA ASP A 86 -17.00 -12.27 16.00
C ASP A 86 -16.55 -11.60 14.68
N CYS A 87 -16.39 -10.28 14.64
CA CYS A 87 -15.83 -9.56 13.48
C CYS A 87 -14.29 -9.58 13.56
N LYS A 88 -13.63 -10.21 12.59
CA LYS A 88 -12.15 -10.37 12.52
C LYS A 88 -11.53 -9.73 11.28
N SER A 89 -12.37 -9.12 10.44
CA SER A 89 -11.95 -8.47 9.20
C SER A 89 -12.62 -7.13 9.03
N ILE A 90 -12.00 -6.28 8.23
CA ILE A 90 -12.60 -5.00 7.85
C ILE A 90 -13.94 -5.18 7.17
N GLN A 91 -14.07 -6.19 6.31
CA GLN A 91 -15.30 -6.46 5.59
C GLN A 91 -16.44 -6.79 6.55
N GLU A 92 -16.16 -7.58 7.59
CA GLU A 92 -17.15 -7.91 8.64
C GLU A 92 -17.50 -6.68 9.47
N VAL A 93 -16.52 -5.91 9.95
CA VAL A 93 -16.77 -4.69 10.74
C VAL A 93 -17.54 -3.64 9.92
N ALA A 94 -17.13 -3.40 8.67
CA ALA A 94 -17.79 -2.46 7.78
C ALA A 94 -19.26 -2.85 7.53
N SER A 95 -19.51 -4.15 7.30
CA SER A 95 -20.87 -4.68 7.12
C SER A 95 -21.70 -4.59 8.40
N PHE A 96 -21.11 -4.87 9.55
CA PHE A 96 -21.77 -4.81 10.85
C PHE A 96 -22.21 -3.39 11.20
N VAL A 97 -21.35 -2.39 10.96
CA VAL A 97 -21.63 -0.98 11.25
C VAL A 97 -22.46 -0.30 10.16
N GLY A 98 -22.53 -0.90 8.97
CA GLY A 98 -23.31 -0.36 7.84
C GLY A 98 -22.60 0.76 7.08
N VAL A 99 -21.28 0.69 6.98
CA VAL A 99 -20.44 1.67 6.25
C VAL A 99 -19.59 0.97 5.18
N PRO A 100 -19.14 1.67 4.12
CA PRO A 100 -18.17 1.09 3.19
C PRO A 100 -16.80 0.90 3.86
N ALA A 101 -16.01 -0.09 3.43
CA ALA A 101 -14.65 -0.32 3.93
C ALA A 101 -13.71 0.89 3.75
N SER A 102 -14.02 1.80 2.81
CA SER A 102 -13.31 3.08 2.65
C SER A 102 -13.54 4.08 3.80
N GLN A 103 -14.52 3.84 4.67
CA GLN A 103 -14.81 4.63 5.87
C GLN A 103 -14.33 3.94 7.17
N THR A 104 -13.65 2.81 7.06
CA THR A 104 -12.99 2.15 8.19
C THR A 104 -11.48 2.34 8.12
N LEU A 105 -10.78 2.06 9.23
CA LEU A 105 -9.33 2.08 9.32
C LEU A 105 -8.82 0.72 9.78
N LYS A 106 -7.78 0.22 9.12
CA LYS A 106 -6.95 -0.91 9.56
C LYS A 106 -5.82 -0.43 10.42
N ALA A 107 -5.59 -1.18 11.48
CA ALA A 107 -4.41 -1.14 12.32
C ALA A 107 -3.53 -2.35 11.97
N VAL A 108 -2.32 -2.12 11.47
CA VAL A 108 -1.36 -3.18 11.16
C VAL A 108 -0.09 -2.94 11.97
N PHE A 109 0.30 -3.95 12.74
CA PHE A 109 1.47 -3.90 13.61
C PHE A 109 2.68 -4.49 12.89
N TYR A 110 3.76 -3.71 12.80
CA TYR A 110 5.03 -4.11 12.21
C TYR A 110 6.14 -4.05 13.24
N CYS A 111 7.17 -4.87 13.09
CA CYS A 111 8.46 -4.73 13.75
C CYS A 111 9.51 -4.28 12.73
N THR A 112 10.28 -3.25 13.09
CA THR A 112 11.34 -2.65 12.28
C THR A 112 12.57 -2.40 13.15
N ASP A 113 13.70 -2.97 12.78
CA ASP A 113 14.98 -2.80 13.49
C ASP A 113 14.86 -2.98 15.02
N GLY A 114 14.01 -3.91 15.46
CA GLY A 114 13.74 -4.20 16.87
C GLY A 114 12.68 -3.33 17.56
N ALA A 115 12.06 -2.37 16.85
CA ALA A 115 11.01 -1.51 17.37
C ALA A 115 9.64 -1.82 16.76
N LEU A 116 8.59 -1.74 17.57
CA LEU A 116 7.21 -1.90 17.13
C LEU A 116 6.69 -0.61 16.46
N VAL A 117 6.00 -0.75 15.34
CA VAL A 117 5.39 0.34 14.56
C VAL A 117 3.93 0.04 14.30
N PHE A 118 3.09 1.03 14.62
CA PHE A 118 1.66 1.01 14.39
C PHE A 118 1.31 1.73 13.09
N VAL A 119 0.85 0.99 12.08
CA VAL A 119 0.47 1.55 10.78
C VAL A 119 -1.05 1.61 10.69
N VAL A 120 -1.58 2.81 10.43
CA VAL A 120 -3.00 3.03 10.21
C VAL A 120 -3.25 3.32 8.72
N ILE A 121 -4.15 2.56 8.11
CA ILE A 121 -4.50 2.71 6.70
C ILE A 121 -6.01 2.54 6.49
N ARG A 122 -6.56 3.06 5.39
CA ARG A 122 -7.98 2.88 5.06
C ARG A 122 -8.31 1.40 4.88
N GLY A 123 -9.51 0.99 5.30
CA GLY A 123 -9.90 -0.42 5.38
C GLY A 123 -9.89 -1.18 4.05
N ASP A 124 -10.12 -0.48 2.95
CA ASP A 124 -10.10 -0.97 1.57
C ASP A 124 -8.72 -0.87 0.89
N LEU A 125 -7.67 -0.51 1.60
CA LEU A 125 -6.30 -0.39 1.08
C LEU A 125 -5.34 -1.29 1.86
N GLU A 126 -4.34 -1.86 1.19
CA GLU A 126 -3.27 -2.62 1.84
C GLU A 126 -2.01 -1.78 2.06
N VAL A 127 -1.26 -2.11 3.12
CA VAL A 127 0.06 -1.52 3.37
C VAL A 127 1.02 -2.04 2.33
N ASN A 128 1.66 -1.12 1.59
CA ASN A 128 2.75 -1.47 0.71
C ASN A 128 4.06 -1.47 1.50
N GLU A 129 4.61 -2.65 1.74
CA GLU A 129 5.79 -2.83 2.61
C GLU A 129 7.06 -2.19 2.04
N THR A 130 7.24 -2.18 0.71
CA THR A 130 8.35 -1.48 0.05
C THR A 130 8.28 0.02 0.34
N LYS A 131 7.09 0.65 0.18
CA LYS A 131 6.89 2.07 0.51
C LYS A 131 7.07 2.34 2.00
N LEU A 132 6.59 1.45 2.86
CA LEU A 132 6.74 1.60 4.31
C LEU A 132 8.22 1.54 4.72
N ARG A 133 8.97 0.54 4.23
CA ARG A 133 10.41 0.39 4.47
C ARG A 133 11.17 1.65 4.04
N ASN A 134 10.86 2.17 2.86
CA ASN A 134 11.47 3.40 2.34
C ASN A 134 11.14 4.64 3.18
N ALA A 135 9.91 4.74 3.67
CA ALA A 135 9.49 5.85 4.53
C ALA A 135 10.17 5.81 5.90
N LEU A 136 10.29 4.62 6.49
CA LEU A 136 10.93 4.39 7.79
C LEU A 136 12.46 4.36 7.70
N LYS A 137 13.01 4.12 6.50
CA LYS A 137 14.45 3.89 6.25
C LYS A 137 15.02 2.75 7.09
N CYS A 138 14.23 1.69 7.25
CA CYS A 138 14.61 0.54 8.06
C CYS A 138 15.32 -0.54 7.22
N SER A 139 16.14 -1.34 7.89
CA SER A 139 16.80 -2.49 7.26
C SER A 139 15.91 -3.72 7.27
N GLU A 140 15.16 -3.91 8.35
CA GLU A 140 14.19 -4.99 8.51
C GLU A 140 12.78 -4.43 8.66
N LEU A 141 11.82 -5.11 8.05
CA LEU A 141 10.40 -4.86 8.21
C LEU A 141 9.69 -6.21 8.15
N ARG A 142 8.92 -6.52 9.18
CA ARG A 142 8.05 -7.71 9.24
C ARG A 142 6.80 -7.39 10.03
N LEU A 143 5.76 -8.19 9.86
CA LEU A 143 4.62 -8.14 10.78
C LEU A 143 5.08 -8.45 12.22
N ALA A 144 4.49 -7.73 13.16
CA ALA A 144 4.62 -8.04 14.57
C ALA A 144 3.89 -9.35 14.86
N THR A 145 4.47 -10.17 15.72
CA THR A 145 3.78 -11.36 16.23
C THR A 145 2.71 -10.96 17.25
N GLU A 146 1.75 -11.85 17.49
CA GLU A 146 0.70 -11.63 18.48
C GLU A 146 1.27 -11.42 19.90
N SER A 147 2.35 -12.13 20.26
CA SER A 147 3.05 -11.94 21.54
C SER A 147 3.63 -10.53 21.68
N GLU A 148 4.33 -10.06 20.64
CA GLU A 148 4.93 -8.72 20.64
C GLU A 148 3.86 -7.61 20.73
N ALA A 149 2.74 -7.78 20.02
CA ALA A 149 1.61 -6.87 20.12
C ALA A 149 1.01 -6.86 21.54
N THR A 150 0.78 -8.05 22.11
CA THR A 150 0.20 -8.21 23.45
C THR A 150 1.11 -7.64 24.55
N GLU A 151 2.42 -7.88 24.46
CA GLU A 151 3.44 -7.33 25.38
C GLU A 151 3.49 -5.80 25.34
N ALA A 152 3.18 -5.20 24.18
CA ALA A 152 3.05 -3.75 24.02
C ALA A 152 1.67 -3.20 24.46
N GLY A 153 0.78 -4.05 24.99
CA GLY A 153 -0.57 -3.68 25.41
C GLY A 153 -1.54 -3.47 24.25
N LEU A 154 -1.23 -3.99 23.07
CA LEU A 154 -2.05 -3.90 21.87
C LEU A 154 -2.87 -5.18 21.71
N VAL A 155 -4.13 -5.03 21.29
CA VAL A 155 -5.02 -6.15 21.02
C VAL A 155 -5.20 -6.23 19.51
N ALA A 156 -4.88 -7.38 18.93
CA ALA A 156 -5.20 -7.65 17.53
C ALA A 156 -6.73 -7.72 17.37
N GLY A 157 -7.25 -6.94 16.43
CA GLY A 157 -8.67 -6.94 16.03
C GLY A 157 -8.93 -7.86 14.85
#